data_AF-A0A838T6D7-F1
#
_entry.id   AF-A0A838T6D7-F1
#
_cell.length_a   1.000
_cell.length_b   1.000
_cell.length_c   1.000
_cell.angle_alpha   90.00
_cell.angle_beta   90.00
_cell.angle_gamma   90.00
#
_symmetry.space_group_name_H-M   'P 1'
#
loop_
_entity.id
_entity.type
_entity.pdbx_description
1 polymer ?
#
loop_
_entity_poly.entity_id
_entity_poly.type
_entity_poly.pdbx_seq_one_letter_code
_entity_poly.pdbx_strand_id
1 'polypeptide(L)'
;MADPRPYVLAECDLKTVRETKYEVAVLPWGATEAHNFHLPYATDVFEAVAIAERAAGIAWVAGAKTIVLPAIPFGVNTGQLDIPLTINMNPSTQAKVLADIVSSLAAQGIHKLVIVNSHGGNDFRQMIRELQPRVDVFISTINWWS
;
A
#
# COMPACT_ATOMS: atom_id res chain seq x y z
N MET A 1 17.89 10.18 17.24
CA MET A 1 16.79 9.67 16.40
C MET A 1 16.89 10.43 15.08
N ALA A 2 16.69 9.77 13.94
CA ALA A 2 16.62 10.48 12.66
C ALA A 2 15.40 11.41 12.65
N ASP A 3 15.47 12.51 11.90
CA ASP A 3 14.33 13.39 11.72
C ASP A 3 13.19 12.64 11.01
N PRO A 4 11.92 12.85 11.41
CA PRO A 4 10.79 12.17 10.80
C PRO A 4 10.68 12.49 9.32
N ARG A 5 10.49 11.48 8.48
CA ARG A 5 10.37 11.62 7.03
C ARG A 5 8.97 12.15 6.70
N PRO A 6 8.82 13.35 6.11
CA PRO A 6 7.52 13.96 5.85
C PRO A 6 6.69 13.24 4.78
N TYR A 7 7.26 12.24 4.12
CA TYR A 7 6.64 11.38 3.12
C TYR A 7 6.29 9.97 3.66
N VAL A 8 6.49 9.70 4.94
CA VAL A 8 6.12 8.42 5.59
C VAL A 8 5.09 8.70 6.67
N LEU A 9 3.83 8.32 6.43
CA LEU A 9 2.72 8.70 7.32
C LEU A 9 2.89 8.15 8.75
N ALA A 10 3.49 6.98 8.89
CA ALA A 10 3.79 6.36 10.18
C ALA A 10 4.75 7.18 11.07
N GLU A 11 5.50 8.12 10.47
CA GLU A 11 6.44 9.01 11.17
C GLU A 11 5.90 10.43 11.31
N CYS A 12 4.77 10.74 10.67
CA CYS A 12 4.20 12.07 10.64
C CYS A 12 3.23 12.29 11.81
N ASP A 13 3.17 13.54 12.27
CA ASP A 13 2.11 14.03 13.13
C ASP A 13 1.05 14.82 12.34
N LEU A 14 -0.05 15.18 13.01
CA LEU A 14 -1.14 15.95 12.38
C LEU A 14 -0.67 17.32 11.88
N LYS A 15 0.32 17.94 12.53
CA LYS A 15 0.85 19.24 12.12
C LYS A 15 1.52 19.13 10.76
N THR A 16 2.45 18.19 10.62
CA THR A 16 3.17 17.89 9.38
C THR A 16 2.21 17.62 8.23
N VAL A 17 1.18 16.82 8.48
CA VAL A 17 0.17 16.46 7.47
C VAL A 17 -0.69 17.65 7.06
N ARG A 18 -1.05 18.55 7.99
CA ARG A 18 -1.84 19.75 7.67
C ARG A 18 -1.05 20.82 6.91
N GLU A 19 0.25 20.91 7.16
CA GLU A 19 1.15 21.87 6.52
C GLU A 19 1.62 21.40 5.13
N THR A 20 1.34 20.15 4.77
CA THR A 20 1.74 19.55 3.48
C THR A 20 0.53 19.23 2.61
N LYS A 21 0.49 19.79 1.39
CA LYS A 21 -0.46 19.37 0.37
C LYS A 21 0.08 18.15 -0.39
N TYR A 22 -0.35 16.95 0.00
CA TYR A 22 0.02 15.72 -0.70
C TYR A 22 -0.76 15.57 -2.01
N GLU A 23 -0.08 15.02 -3.02
CA GLU A 23 -0.62 14.86 -4.38
C GLU A 23 -0.73 13.38 -4.79
N VAL A 24 0.10 12.50 -4.21
CA VAL A 24 0.15 11.07 -4.53
C VAL A 24 0.24 10.27 -3.23
N ALA A 25 -0.72 9.36 -3.03
CA ALA A 25 -0.63 8.35 -2.00
C ALA A 25 0.10 7.11 -2.54
N VAL A 26 0.91 6.49 -1.70
CA VAL A 26 1.58 5.21 -1.97
C VAL A 26 1.10 4.22 -0.91
N LEU A 27 0.50 3.11 -1.33
CA LEU A 27 -0.07 2.08 -0.46
C LEU A 27 0.75 0.79 -0.55
N PRO A 28 1.60 0.50 0.45
CA PRO A 28 2.25 -0.81 0.56
C PRO A 28 1.21 -1.89 0.85
N TRP A 29 1.23 -2.98 0.11
CA TRP A 29 0.31 -4.11 0.31
C TRP A 29 1.06 -5.43 0.19
N GLY A 30 1.14 -6.16 1.31
CA GLY A 30 1.80 -7.46 1.37
C GLY A 30 0.83 -8.59 1.75
N ALA A 31 1.33 -9.56 2.50
CA ALA A 31 0.57 -10.63 3.12
C ALA A 31 1.18 -11.06 4.46
N THR A 32 0.42 -11.87 5.19
CA THR A 32 0.90 -12.61 6.35
C THR A 32 0.93 -14.09 5.93
N GLU A 33 2.10 -14.57 5.52
CA GLU A 33 2.27 -15.92 4.96
C GLU A 33 3.65 -16.52 5.26
N ALA A 34 3.74 -17.86 5.24
CA ALA A 34 5.00 -18.55 5.49
C ALA A 34 5.98 -18.39 4.31
N HIS A 35 7.14 -17.82 4.59
CA HIS A 35 8.26 -17.74 3.66
C HIS A 35 9.33 -18.80 4.00
N ASN A 36 8.98 -20.08 3.83
CA ASN A 36 9.84 -21.21 4.20
C ASN A 36 10.21 -21.17 5.71
N PHE A 37 11.26 -21.89 6.13
CA PHE A 37 11.66 -22.04 7.53
C PHE A 37 12.56 -20.91 8.07
N HIS A 38 12.94 -19.94 7.23
CA HIS A 38 13.99 -18.98 7.58
C HIS A 38 13.58 -17.51 7.46
N LEU A 39 12.57 -17.18 6.64
CA LEU A 39 12.07 -15.81 6.52
C LEU A 39 10.83 -15.58 7.39
N PRO A 40 10.61 -14.34 7.87
CA PRO A 40 9.44 -13.99 8.66
C PRO A 40 8.13 -14.10 7.90
N TYR A 41 7.01 -14.20 8.64
CA TYR A 41 5.66 -14.18 8.06
C TYR A 41 5.26 -12.84 7.43
N ALA A 42 6.00 -11.77 7.76
CA ALA A 42 5.74 -10.41 7.30
C ALA A 42 6.71 -9.98 6.19
N THR A 43 7.39 -10.92 5.53
CA THR A 43 8.37 -10.63 4.45
C THR A 43 7.79 -9.66 3.42
N ASP A 44 6.61 -9.97 2.88
CA ASP A 44 5.93 -9.11 1.91
C ASP A 44 5.64 -7.70 2.45
N VAL A 45 5.28 -7.60 3.73
CA VAL A 45 5.03 -6.29 4.35
C VAL A 45 6.32 -5.49 4.46
N PHE A 46 7.42 -6.13 4.89
CA PHE A 46 8.72 -5.48 5.00
C PHE A 46 9.24 -5.01 3.64
N GLU A 47 9.12 -5.85 2.62
CA GLU A 47 9.53 -5.53 1.26
C GLU A 47 8.68 -4.39 0.68
N ALA A 48 7.34 -4.47 0.75
CA ALA A 48 6.45 -3.42 0.28
C ALA A 48 6.77 -2.07 0.92
N VAL A 49 6.94 -2.03 2.25
CA VAL A 49 7.23 -0.81 3.01
C VAL A 49 8.60 -0.25 2.63
N ALA A 50 9.66 -1.07 2.68
CA ALA A 50 11.01 -0.61 2.41
C ALA A 50 11.15 -0.01 1.01
N ILE A 51 10.52 -0.64 0.01
CA ILE A 51 10.55 -0.19 -1.38
C ILE A 51 9.72 1.08 -1.56
N ALA A 52 8.50 1.11 -1.01
CA ALA A 52 7.61 2.27 -1.08
C ALA A 52 8.24 3.52 -0.45
N GLU A 53 8.80 3.39 0.76
CA GLU A 53 9.44 4.49 1.46
C GLU A 53 10.68 5.01 0.74
N ARG A 54 11.52 4.10 0.20
CA ARG A 54 12.72 4.50 -0.53
C ARG A 54 12.37 5.20 -1.85
N ALA A 55 11.38 4.70 -2.59
CA ALA A 55 10.91 5.33 -3.82
C ALA A 55 10.24 6.68 -3.55
N ALA A 56 9.42 6.78 -2.50
CA ALA A 56 8.80 8.03 -2.06
C ALA A 56 9.85 9.07 -1.66
N GLY A 57 10.93 8.67 -0.97
CA GLY A 57 12.03 9.57 -0.64
C GLY A 57 12.73 10.15 -1.89
N ILE A 58 12.96 9.32 -2.91
CA ILE A 58 13.53 9.78 -4.19
C ILE A 58 12.57 10.76 -4.88
N ALA A 59 11.27 10.43 -4.96
CA ALA A 59 10.25 11.28 -5.56
C ALA A 59 10.09 12.62 -4.81
N TRP A 60 10.14 12.58 -3.47
CA TRP A 60 10.07 13.75 -2.61
C TRP A 60 11.22 14.73 -2.86
N VAL A 61 12.45 14.22 -2.97
CA VAL A 61 13.62 15.04 -3.32
C VAL A 61 13.49 15.63 -4.73
N ALA A 62 12.87 14.89 -5.66
CA ALA A 62 12.55 15.39 -7.00
C ALA A 62 11.38 16.38 -7.05
N GLY A 63 10.76 16.71 -5.90
CA GLY A 63 9.71 17.73 -5.76
C GLY A 63 8.28 17.19 -5.73
N ALA A 64 8.06 15.88 -5.91
CA ALA A 64 6.73 15.30 -5.81
C ALA A 64 6.24 15.22 -4.36
N LYS A 65 5.00 15.60 -4.08
CA LYS A 65 4.42 15.48 -2.73
C LYS A 65 3.75 14.13 -2.53
N THR A 66 4.57 13.10 -2.33
CA THR A 66 4.14 11.73 -2.04
C THR A 66 3.92 11.49 -0.55
N ILE A 67 2.99 10.60 -0.19
CA ILE A 67 2.81 10.08 1.17
C ILE A 67 2.66 8.56 1.15
N VAL A 68 3.53 7.86 1.88
CA VAL A 68 3.42 6.41 2.08
C VAL A 68 2.45 6.15 3.23
N LEU A 69 1.37 5.43 2.94
CA LEU A 69 0.35 5.01 3.89
C LEU A 69 0.85 3.79 4.72
N PRO A 70 0.25 3.52 5.89
CA PRO A 70 0.46 2.26 6.59
C PRO A 70 0.15 1.05 5.68
N ALA A 71 0.98 0.02 5.79
CA ALA A 71 0.86 -1.16 4.96
C ALA A 71 -0.41 -1.97 5.28
N ILE A 72 -1.00 -2.60 4.26
CA ILE A 72 -2.01 -3.64 4.46
C ILE A 72 -1.30 -4.99 4.61
N PRO A 73 -1.42 -5.67 5.76
CA PRO A 73 -0.62 -6.86 6.07
C PRO A 73 -1.26 -8.18 5.61
N PHE A 74 -2.34 -8.14 4.82
CA PHE A 74 -3.10 -9.32 4.44
C PHE A 74 -3.30 -9.42 2.93
N GLY A 75 -3.00 -10.62 2.41
CA GLY A 75 -3.03 -10.95 1.00
C GLY A 75 -3.97 -12.11 0.68
N VAL A 76 -4.07 -12.45 -0.61
CA VAL A 76 -4.83 -13.64 -1.05
C VAL A 76 -3.95 -14.88 -0.87
N ASN A 77 -4.29 -15.72 0.11
CA ASN A 77 -3.53 -16.91 0.51
C ASN A 77 -4.35 -18.19 0.34
N THR A 78 -5.28 -18.21 -0.62
CA THR A 78 -6.21 -19.34 -0.83
C THR A 78 -5.52 -20.68 -1.12
N GLY A 79 -4.25 -20.66 -1.54
CA GLY A 79 -3.43 -21.85 -1.76
C GLY A 79 -2.66 -22.36 -0.52
N GLN A 80 -2.76 -21.68 0.62
CA GLN A 80 -1.98 -21.94 1.84
C GLN A 80 -2.84 -21.92 3.11
N LEU A 81 -4.14 -22.24 2.99
CA LEU A 81 -5.08 -22.19 4.12
C LEU A 81 -4.76 -23.19 5.25
N ASP A 82 -3.99 -24.22 4.95
CA ASP A 82 -3.52 -25.26 5.87
C ASP A 82 -2.22 -24.88 6.60
N ILE A 83 -1.56 -23.79 6.19
CA ILE A 83 -0.32 -23.33 6.82
C ILE A 83 -0.64 -22.54 8.10
N PRO A 84 -0.13 -22.96 9.28
CA PRO A 84 -0.42 -22.29 10.54
C PRO A 84 -0.12 -20.78 10.49
N LEU A 85 -1.05 -19.96 10.99
CA LEU A 85 -0.92 -18.50 11.06
C LEU A 85 -0.79 -17.76 9.72
N THR A 86 -0.90 -18.45 8.58
CA THR A 86 -1.13 -17.78 7.29
C THR A 86 -2.54 -17.22 7.26
N ILE A 87 -2.68 -15.91 7.02
CA ILE A 87 -3.98 -15.22 7.06
C ILE A 87 -4.42 -14.90 5.64
N ASN A 88 -5.56 -15.46 5.23
CA ASN A 88 -6.16 -15.18 3.92
C ASN A 88 -7.15 -14.01 3.98
N MET A 89 -6.98 -13.05 3.07
CA MET A 89 -7.98 -12.05 2.74
C MET A 89 -8.50 -12.31 1.32
N ASN A 90 -9.79 -12.63 1.20
CA ASN A 90 -10.40 -12.88 -0.09
C ASN A 90 -10.32 -11.64 -1.00
N PRO A 91 -10.22 -11.82 -2.34
CA PRO A 91 -10.23 -10.71 -3.30
C PRO A 91 -11.43 -9.76 -3.11
N SER A 92 -12.60 -10.30 -2.77
CA SER A 92 -13.81 -9.49 -2.50
C SER A 92 -13.69 -8.61 -1.25
N THR A 93 -12.90 -9.02 -0.26
CA THR A 93 -12.57 -8.21 0.91
C THR A 93 -11.52 -7.16 0.57
N GLN A 94 -10.47 -7.53 -0.18
CA GLN A 94 -9.47 -6.58 -0.67
C GLN A 94 -10.10 -5.45 -1.49
N ALA A 95 -11.04 -5.79 -2.37
CA ALA A 95 -11.76 -4.80 -3.18
C ALA A 95 -12.55 -3.79 -2.33
N LYS A 96 -13.17 -4.23 -1.22
CA LYS A 96 -13.88 -3.33 -0.29
C LYS A 96 -12.91 -2.43 0.46
N VAL A 97 -11.81 -2.98 0.97
CA VAL A 97 -10.75 -2.21 1.64
C VAL A 97 -10.18 -1.15 0.71
N LEU A 98 -9.87 -1.52 -0.54
CA LEU A 98 -9.38 -0.58 -1.55
C LEU A 98 -10.40 0.52 -1.85
N ALA A 99 -11.69 0.18 -1.97
CA ALA A 99 -12.75 1.16 -2.20
C ALA A 99 -12.86 2.19 -1.06
N ASP A 100 -12.77 1.76 0.20
CA ASP A 100 -12.84 2.66 1.37
C ASP A 100 -11.61 3.59 1.45
N ILE A 101 -10.42 3.05 1.17
CA ILE A 101 -9.18 3.83 1.12
C ILE A 101 -9.27 4.89 0.03
N VAL A 102 -9.63 4.49 -1.19
CA VAL A 102 -9.73 5.41 -2.33
C VAL A 102 -10.78 6.48 -2.09
N SER A 103 -11.93 6.13 -1.52
CA SER A 103 -12.99 7.09 -1.18
C SER A 103 -12.50 8.12 -0.15
N SER A 104 -11.72 7.67 0.83
CA SER A 104 -11.12 8.55 1.84
C SER A 104 -10.10 9.51 1.22
N LEU A 105 -9.23 9.02 0.35
CA LEU A 105 -8.24 9.84 -0.37
C LEU A 105 -8.91 10.88 -1.29
N ALA A 106 -9.96 10.47 -2.02
CA ALA A 106 -10.73 11.37 -2.87
C ALA A 106 -11.35 12.52 -2.07
N ALA A 107 -11.98 12.22 -0.92
CA ALA A 107 -12.56 13.21 -0.03
C ALA A 107 -11.52 14.18 0.57
N GLN A 108 -10.26 13.75 0.66
CA GLN A 108 -9.13 14.55 1.15
C GLN A 108 -8.40 15.31 0.04
N GLY A 109 -8.83 15.19 -1.22
CA GLY A 109 -8.22 15.87 -2.37
C GLY A 109 -6.95 15.20 -2.90
N ILE A 110 -6.70 13.93 -2.57
CA ILE A 110 -5.58 13.14 -3.10
C ILE A 110 -6.10 12.27 -4.25
N HIS A 111 -5.80 12.68 -5.48
CA HIS A 111 -6.37 12.10 -6.70
C HIS A 111 -5.45 11.10 -7.42
N LYS A 112 -4.36 10.65 -6.77
CA LYS A 112 -3.43 9.66 -7.31
C LYS A 112 -3.07 8.64 -6.23
N LEU A 113 -3.22 7.35 -6.52
CA LEU A 113 -2.85 6.24 -5.66
C LEU A 113 -1.96 5.26 -6.42
N VAL A 114 -0.80 4.93 -5.85
CA VAL A 114 0.07 3.84 -6.30
C VAL A 114 0.04 2.72 -5.28
N ILE A 115 -0.43 1.54 -5.67
CA ILE A 115 -0.35 0.32 -4.87
C ILE A 115 1.01 -0.34 -5.13
N VAL A 116 1.81 -0.49 -4.07
CA VAL A 116 3.08 -1.23 -4.12
C VAL A 116 2.83 -2.62 -3.57
N ASN A 117 2.58 -3.56 -4.48
CA ASN A 117 2.30 -4.94 -4.14
C ASN A 117 3.60 -5.71 -3.90
N SER A 118 3.60 -6.49 -2.82
CA SER A 118 4.68 -7.41 -2.47
C SER A 118 4.23 -8.85 -2.28
N HIS A 119 3.01 -9.22 -2.70
CA HIS A 119 2.54 -10.60 -2.66
C HIS A 119 1.97 -11.06 -3.99
N GLY A 120 2.47 -12.18 -4.53
CA GLY A 120 2.05 -12.72 -5.82
C GLY A 120 0.58 -13.15 -5.89
N GLY A 121 -0.04 -13.46 -4.75
CA GLY A 121 -1.46 -13.82 -4.69
C GLY A 121 -2.41 -12.64 -4.91
N ASN A 122 -1.95 -11.41 -4.69
CA ASN A 122 -2.76 -10.20 -4.88
C ASN A 122 -2.87 -9.84 -6.37
N ASP A 123 -4.09 -9.63 -6.86
CA ASP A 123 -4.34 -9.07 -8.21
C ASP A 123 -5.30 -7.89 -8.14
N PHE A 124 -4.75 -6.69 -8.25
CA PHE A 124 -5.50 -5.44 -8.18
C PHE A 124 -6.15 -5.03 -9.51
N ARG A 125 -5.79 -5.64 -10.65
CA ARG A 125 -6.19 -5.12 -11.97
C ARG A 125 -7.69 -5.11 -12.16
N GLN A 126 -8.37 -6.19 -11.78
CA GLN A 126 -9.83 -6.27 -11.90
C GLN A 126 -10.53 -5.34 -10.89
N MET A 127 -10.00 -5.25 -9.66
CA MET A 127 -10.53 -4.34 -8.63
C MET A 127 -10.45 -2.88 -9.08
N ILE A 128 -9.30 -2.48 -9.64
CA ILE A 128 -9.10 -1.14 -10.20
C ILE A 128 -10.08 -0.89 -11.34
N ARG A 129 -10.23 -1.83 -12.29
CA ARG A 129 -11.17 -1.69 -13.42
C ARG A 129 -12.62 -1.50 -12.97
N GLU A 130 -13.04 -2.18 -11.91
CA GLU A 130 -14.38 -2.02 -11.36
C GLU A 130 -14.56 -0.70 -10.60
N LEU A 131 -13.53 -0.29 -9.83
CA LEU A 131 -13.59 0.91 -8.99
C LEU A 131 -13.44 2.20 -9.78
N GLN A 132 -12.57 2.22 -10.79
CA GLN A 132 -12.18 3.43 -11.54
C GLN A 132 -13.35 4.27 -12.08
N PRO A 133 -14.45 3.72 -12.60
CA PRO A 133 -15.59 4.52 -13.07
C PRO A 133 -16.38 5.23 -11.96
N ARG A 134 -16.14 4.88 -10.68
CA ARG A 134 -16.88 5.38 -9.52
C ARG A 134 -16.10 6.41 -8.71
N VAL A 135 -14.83 6.66 -9.07
CA VAL A 135 -13.90 7.50 -8.29
C VAL A 135 -13.09 8.40 -9.21
N ASP A 136 -12.77 9.61 -8.74
CA ASP A 136 -11.90 10.56 -9.44
C ASP A 136 -10.44 10.47 -8.94
N VAL A 137 -9.99 9.24 -8.71
CA VAL A 137 -8.62 8.92 -8.28
C VAL A 137 -7.98 8.07 -9.36
N PHE A 138 -6.84 8.50 -9.87
CA PHE A 138 -6.01 7.66 -10.74
C PHE A 138 -5.35 6.57 -9.88
N ILE A 139 -5.69 5.31 -10.14
CA ILE A 139 -5.16 4.17 -9.39
C ILE A 139 -4.21 3.37 -10.28
N SER A 140 -2.97 3.21 -9.83
CA SER A 140 -2.01 2.31 -10.45
C SER A 140 -1.54 1.25 -9.45
N THR A 141 -1.07 0.13 -9.97
CA THR A 141 -0.46 -0.94 -9.17
C THR A 141 0.86 -1.34 -9.80
N ILE A 142 1.85 -1.60 -8.95
CA ILE A 142 3.12 -2.22 -9.34
C ILE A 142 3.34 -3.45 -8.46
N ASN A 143 3.97 -4.47 -9.01
CA ASN A 143 4.59 -5.51 -8.19
C ASN A 143 6.06 -5.15 -8.10
N TRP A 144 6.64 -5.07 -6.90
CA TRP A 144 7.99 -4.53 -6.77
C TRP A 144 9.05 -5.36 -7.51
N TRP A 145 8.79 -6.65 -7.71
CA TRP A 145 9.70 -7.58 -8.40
C TRP A 145 9.59 -7.56 -9.93
N SER A 146 8.72 -6.74 -10.54
CA SER A 146 8.49 -6.71 -12.00
C SER A 146 8.43 -5.31 -12.61
#